data_AF-A0A4P9ZNF0-F1
#
_entry.id   AF-A0A4P9ZNF0-F1
#
_cell.length_a   1.000
_cell.length_b   1.000
_cell.length_c   1.000
_cell.angle_alpha   90.00
_cell.angle_beta   90.00
_cell.angle_gamma   90.00
#
_symmetry.space_group_name_H-M   'P 1'
#
loop_
_entity.id
_entity.type
_entity.pdbx_description
1 polymer ?
#
loop_
_entity_poly.entity_id
_entity_poly.type
_entity_poly.pdbx_seq_one_letter_code
_entity_poly.pdbx_strand_id
1 'polypeptide(L)'
;MLLDKYVMAGWGICHFPYLTNQVTNPFSYASLNSIRPYNHHTTSTVWASILYELYWNLLETLPFQLDLYSASPNHGKTLALLLVVIGLKLQSCRPTFIMACNAIMQAKELLTQDQNKCAVTGVH
;
A
#
# COMPACT_ATOMS: atom_id res chain seq x y z
N MET A 1 -4.72 2.32 11.57
CA MET A 1 -6.10 2.54 11.10
C MET A 1 -6.90 1.24 11.20
N LEU A 2 -8.13 1.26 11.72
CA LEU A 2 -9.04 0.10 11.75
C LEU A 2 -10.08 0.21 10.62
N LEU A 3 -10.27 -0.84 9.84
CA LEU A 3 -11.28 -0.90 8.78
C LEU A 3 -12.68 -1.10 9.37
N ASP A 4 -13.68 -0.35 8.89
CA ASP A 4 -15.09 -0.40 9.33
C ASP A 4 -15.33 -0.20 10.83
N LYS A 5 -14.41 0.50 11.51
CA LYS A 5 -14.51 0.78 12.95
C LYS A 5 -15.87 1.36 13.36
N TYR A 6 -16.41 2.29 12.56
CA TYR A 6 -17.68 2.95 12.85
C TYR A 6 -18.86 1.96 12.85
N VAL A 7 -18.93 1.10 11.84
CA VAL A 7 -20.01 0.12 11.68
C VAL A 7 -19.86 -1.04 12.68
N MET A 8 -18.62 -1.37 13.06
CA MET A 8 -18.28 -2.41 14.04
C MET A 8 -18.18 -1.90 15.47
N ALA A 9 -18.83 -0.78 15.81
CA ALA A 9 -18.90 -0.24 17.18
C ALA A 9 -17.53 -0.13 17.88
N GLY A 10 -16.48 0.24 17.16
CA GLY A 10 -15.14 0.48 17.71
C GLY A 10 -14.10 -0.62 17.46
N TRP A 11 -14.50 -1.82 17.04
CA TRP A 11 -13.60 -2.98 16.92
C TRP A 11 -12.90 -3.08 15.55
N GLY A 12 -13.60 -2.74 14.47
CA GLY A 12 -13.16 -2.97 13.09
C GLY A 12 -13.21 -4.44 12.67
N ILE A 13 -12.96 -4.72 11.38
CA ILE A 13 -13.09 -6.07 10.79
C ILE A 13 -11.75 -6.78 10.52
N CYS A 14 -10.65 -6.03 10.46
CA CYS A 14 -9.32 -6.61 10.22
C CYS A 14 -8.74 -7.15 11.53
N HIS A 15 -7.99 -8.25 11.45
CA HIS A 15 -7.32 -8.85 12.62
C HIS A 15 -6.36 -7.89 13.34
N PHE A 16 -5.72 -6.98 12.59
CA PHE A 16 -4.87 -5.94 13.13
C PHE A 16 -5.15 -4.59 12.45
N PRO A 17 -4.95 -3.47 13.16
CA PRO A 17 -4.96 -2.15 12.52
C PRO A 17 -3.80 -2.01 11.52
N TYR A 18 -4.05 -1.34 10.40
CA TYR A 18 -2.99 -0.94 9.46
C TYR A 18 -2.08 0.07 10.14
N LEU A 19 -0.80 -0.27 10.32
CA LEU A 19 0.21 0.50 11.02
C LEU A 19 1.57 0.26 10.37
N THR A 20 2.45 1.25 10.41
CA THR A 20 3.85 1.17 9.97
C THR A 20 4.78 0.54 11.01
N ASN A 21 4.24 0.20 12.19
CA ASN A 21 4.99 -0.41 13.28
C ASN A 21 4.66 -1.92 13.38
N GLN A 22 5.70 -2.74 13.20
CA GLN A 22 5.61 -4.20 13.25
C GLN A 22 5.25 -4.77 14.63
N VAL A 23 5.35 -3.99 15.71
CA VAL A 23 4.96 -4.42 17.06
C VAL A 23 3.45 -4.64 17.17
N THR A 24 2.65 -3.84 16.47
CA THR A 24 1.18 -3.89 16.56
C THR A 24 0.55 -4.60 15.36
N ASN A 25 1.24 -4.61 14.21
CA ASN A 25 0.86 -5.40 13.04
C ASN A 25 2.05 -6.28 12.61
N PRO A 26 2.11 -7.55 13.06
CA PRO A 26 3.24 -8.43 12.77
C PRO A 26 3.19 -9.04 11.36
N PHE A 27 2.24 -8.63 10.52
CA PHE A 27 2.12 -9.18 9.18
C PHE A 27 3.27 -8.73 8.28
N SER A 28 3.92 -9.72 7.68
CA SER A 28 4.91 -9.56 6.62
C SER A 28 4.54 -10.42 5.43
N TYR A 29 5.27 -10.29 4.32
CA TYR A 29 5.12 -11.20 3.18
C TYR A 29 5.23 -12.67 3.59
N ALA A 30 6.11 -13.00 4.54
CA ALA A 30 6.29 -14.36 5.04
C ALA A 30 5.05 -14.90 5.79
N SER A 31 4.20 -14.02 6.34
CA SER A 31 2.96 -14.42 7.00
C SER A 31 2.01 -15.18 6.06
N LEU A 32 2.10 -14.96 4.73
CA LEU A 32 1.31 -15.68 3.73
C LEU A 32 1.53 -17.20 3.76
N ASN A 33 2.72 -17.66 4.17
CA ASN A 33 3.04 -19.09 4.29
C ASN A 33 2.22 -19.77 5.39
N SER A 34 1.80 -19.01 6.40
CA SER A 34 1.07 -19.51 7.57
C SER A 34 -0.45 -19.41 7.42
N ILE A 35 -0.96 -18.81 6.34
CA ILE A 35 -2.40 -18.71 6.07
C ILE A 35 -2.88 -20.04 5.46
N ARG A 36 -3.34 -20.93 6.33
CA ARG A 36 -3.89 -22.25 6.00
C ARG A 36 -5.16 -22.51 6.84
N PRO A 37 -6.32 -22.82 6.23
CA PRO A 37 -6.59 -22.82 4.79
C PRO A 37 -6.49 -21.41 4.19
N TYR A 38 -6.42 -21.32 2.84
CA TYR A 38 -6.37 -20.02 2.17
C TYR A 38 -7.56 -19.14 2.60
N ASN A 39 -7.25 -17.94 3.10
CA ASN A 39 -8.23 -16.93 3.46
C ASN A 39 -7.90 -15.62 2.74
N HIS A 40 -8.79 -15.21 1.85
CA HIS A 40 -8.59 -14.01 1.05
C HIS A 40 -8.63 -12.73 1.88
N HIS A 41 -9.43 -12.65 2.96
CA HIS A 41 -9.46 -11.47 3.84
C HIS A 41 -8.15 -11.30 4.62
N THR A 42 -7.59 -12.39 5.16
CA THR A 42 -6.30 -12.34 5.85
C THR A 42 -5.19 -11.98 4.86
N THR A 43 -5.20 -12.59 3.67
CA THR A 43 -4.28 -12.26 2.57
C THR A 43 -4.39 -10.79 2.17
N SER A 44 -5.61 -10.26 2.03
CA SER A 44 -5.86 -8.84 1.75
C SER A 44 -5.37 -7.92 2.86
N THR A 45 -5.39 -8.36 4.12
CA THR A 45 -4.84 -7.57 5.25
C THR A 45 -3.32 -7.43 5.15
N VAL A 46 -2.61 -8.49 4.73
CA VAL A 46 -1.16 -8.42 4.45
C VAL A 46 -0.89 -7.44 3.30
N TRP A 47 -1.65 -7.53 2.21
CA TRP A 47 -1.50 -6.61 1.06
C TRP A 47 -1.75 -5.15 1.43
N ALA A 48 -2.84 -4.88 2.14
CA ALA A 48 -3.18 -3.53 2.56
C ALA A 48 -2.15 -2.96 3.57
N SER A 49 -1.47 -3.81 4.34
CA SER A 49 -0.34 -3.37 5.20
C SER A 49 0.85 -2.88 4.36
N ILE A 50 1.21 -3.60 3.29
CA ILE A 50 2.27 -3.19 2.35
C ILE A 50 1.92 -1.84 1.70
N LEU A 51 0.68 -1.67 1.23
CA LEU A 51 0.23 -0.41 0.63
C LEU A 51 0.19 0.74 1.64
N TYR A 52 -0.09 0.45 2.91
CA TYR A 52 -0.13 1.44 3.98
C TYR A 52 1.26 1.97 4.33
N GLU A 53 2.28 1.09 4.36
CA GLU A 53 3.68 1.51 4.51
C GLU A 53 4.14 2.37 3.34
N LEU A 54 3.85 1.96 2.10
CA LEU A 54 4.11 2.77 0.91
C LEU A 54 3.47 4.17 1.01
N TYR A 55 2.21 4.23 1.42
CA TYR A 55 1.48 5.49 1.59
C TYR A 55 2.18 6.42 2.56
N TRP A 56 2.52 5.95 3.76
CA TRP A 56 3.17 6.80 4.76
C TRP A 56 4.58 7.24 4.34
N ASN A 57 5.37 6.35 3.73
CA ASN A 57 6.68 6.72 3.20
C ASN A 57 6.57 7.86 2.18
N LEU A 58 5.53 7.86 1.34
CA LEU A 58 5.28 8.95 0.38
C LEU A 58 4.80 10.24 1.06
N LEU A 59 3.99 10.15 2.12
CA LEU A 59 3.52 11.31 2.87
C LEU A 59 4.64 12.00 3.65
N GLU A 60 5.60 11.23 4.16
CA GLU A 60 6.74 11.75 4.91
C GLU A 60 7.81 12.37 4.00
N THR A 61 7.88 11.92 2.74
CA THR A 61 8.91 12.36 1.77
C THR A 61 8.46 13.48 0.85
N LEU A 62 7.16 13.60 0.58
CA LEU A 62 6.61 14.54 -0.40
C LEU A 62 5.72 15.59 0.25
N PRO A 63 5.61 16.79 -0.36
CA PRO A 63 4.80 17.86 0.18
C PRO A 63 3.33 17.48 0.31
N PHE A 64 2.67 18.11 1.29
CA PHE A 64 1.22 18.04 1.47
C PHE A 64 0.51 18.90 0.42
N GLN A 65 -0.65 18.42 -0.05
CA GLN A 65 -1.54 19.18 -0.93
C GLN A 65 -2.95 19.27 -0.31
N LEU A 66 -3.52 20.48 -0.31
CA LEU A 66 -4.86 20.75 0.24
C LEU A 66 -5.96 20.60 -0.81
N ASP A 67 -5.64 20.84 -2.09
CA ASP A 67 -6.58 20.66 -3.18
C ASP A 67 -6.96 19.18 -3.34
N LEU A 68 -8.21 18.87 -3.01
CA LEU A 68 -8.78 17.53 -3.05
C LEU A 68 -8.95 16.99 -4.48
N TYR A 69 -8.87 17.85 -5.50
CA TYR A 69 -9.02 17.49 -6.91
C TYR A 69 -7.68 17.37 -7.65
N SER A 70 -6.56 17.65 -6.97
CA SER A 70 -5.25 17.57 -7.59
C SER A 70 -4.91 16.14 -8.00
N ALA A 71 -4.47 15.97 -9.25
CA ALA A 71 -3.91 14.71 -9.75
C ALA A 71 -2.37 14.80 -9.91
N SER A 72 -1.72 15.72 -9.21
CA SER A 72 -0.27 15.92 -9.35
C SER A 72 0.51 14.73 -8.77
N PRO A 73 1.51 14.16 -9.48
CA PRO A 73 2.36 13.10 -8.95
C PRO A 73 3.41 13.62 -7.94
N ASN A 74 3.43 14.91 -7.63
CA ASN A 74 4.47 15.53 -6.79
C ASN A 74 4.11 15.58 -5.29
N HIS A 75 2.93 15.07 -4.91
CA HIS A 75 2.46 15.08 -3.53
C HIS A 75 2.19 13.65 -3.06
N GLY A 76 2.47 13.35 -1.79
CA GLY A 76 2.47 11.97 -1.29
C GLY A 76 1.14 11.25 -1.45
N LYS A 77 0.03 11.92 -1.11
CA LYS A 77 -1.32 11.34 -1.19
C LYS A 77 -1.74 11.01 -2.61
N THR A 78 -1.55 11.95 -3.53
CA THR A 78 -1.96 11.82 -4.93
C THR A 78 -1.05 10.84 -5.67
N LEU A 79 0.26 10.87 -5.40
CA LEU A 79 1.19 9.89 -5.95
C LEU A 79 0.86 8.46 -5.48
N ALA A 80 0.60 8.25 -4.19
CA ALA A 80 0.23 6.93 -3.68
C ALA A 80 -0.98 6.34 -4.41
N LEU A 81 -2.03 7.15 -4.63
CA LEU A 81 -3.21 6.72 -5.36
C LEU A 81 -2.90 6.43 -6.84
N LEU A 82 -2.15 7.31 -7.50
CA LEU A 82 -1.75 7.13 -8.89
C LEU A 82 -0.94 5.84 -9.09
N LEU A 83 0.02 5.57 -8.21
CA LEU A 83 0.84 4.35 -8.25
C LEU A 83 -0.01 3.09 -8.16
N VAL A 84 -0.97 3.04 -7.23
CA VAL A 84 -1.87 1.88 -7.09
C VAL A 84 -2.75 1.73 -8.34
N VAL A 85 -3.37 2.81 -8.82
CA VAL A 85 -4.27 2.75 -9.98
C VAL A 85 -3.53 2.35 -11.26
N ILE A 86 -2.33 2.90 -11.50
CA ILE A 86 -1.54 2.53 -12.68
C ILE A 86 -0.97 1.12 -12.51
N GLY A 87 -0.50 0.73 -11.32
CA GLY A 87 -0.07 -0.64 -11.05
C GLY A 87 -1.17 -1.68 -11.33
N LEU A 88 -2.42 -1.38 -10.95
CA LEU A 88 -3.58 -2.22 -11.27
C LEU A 88 -3.86 -2.34 -12.77
N LYS A 89 -3.50 -1.33 -13.57
CA LYS A 89 -3.61 -1.36 -15.04
C LYS A 89 -2.46 -2.13 -15.70
N LEU A 90 -1.26 -2.10 -15.11
CA LEU A 90 -0.05 -2.73 -15.65
C LEU A 90 0.07 -4.20 -15.30
N GLN A 91 -0.44 -4.63 -14.13
CA GLN A 91 -0.32 -6.01 -13.69
C GLN A 91 -1.01 -7.00 -14.65
N SER A 92 -0.44 -8.20 -14.77
CA SER A 92 -1.02 -9.30 -15.55
C SER A 92 -2.30 -9.85 -14.91
N CYS A 93 -3.10 -10.60 -15.69
CA CYS A 93 -4.26 -11.32 -15.16
C CYS A 93 -3.82 -12.33 -14.08
N ARG A 94 -4.56 -12.38 -12.96
CA ARG A 94 -4.27 -13.21 -11.77
C ARG A 94 -2.84 -13.01 -11.23
N PRO A 95 -2.47 -11.79 -10.82
CA PRO A 95 -1.12 -11.49 -10.38
C PRO A 95 -0.82 -12.16 -9.03
N THR A 96 0.44 -12.51 -8.83
CA THR A 96 0.97 -12.74 -7.47
C THR A 96 1.26 -11.39 -6.81
N PHE A 97 1.47 -11.37 -5.49
CA PHE A 97 1.88 -10.16 -4.78
C PHE A 97 3.16 -9.54 -5.34
N ILE A 98 4.14 -10.35 -5.74
CA ILE A 98 5.39 -9.87 -6.34
C ILE A 98 5.12 -9.22 -7.69
N MET A 99 4.25 -9.82 -8.52
CA MET A 99 3.83 -9.23 -9.79
C MET A 99 3.13 -7.88 -9.58
N ALA A 100 2.27 -7.77 -8.57
CA ALA A 100 1.59 -6.53 -8.23
C ALA A 100 2.58 -5.44 -7.73
N CYS A 101 3.54 -5.81 -6.87
CA CYS A 101 4.61 -4.90 -6.43
C CYS A 101 5.45 -4.41 -7.61
N ASN A 102 5.85 -5.31 -8.52
CA ASN A 102 6.62 -4.95 -9.71
C ASN A 102 5.83 -4.00 -10.62
N ALA A 103 4.51 -4.19 -10.75
CA ALA A 103 3.65 -3.29 -11.51
C ALA A 103 3.56 -1.89 -10.87
N ILE A 104 3.56 -1.79 -9.54
CA ILE A 104 3.62 -0.50 -8.82
C ILE A 104 4.97 0.19 -9.05
N MET A 105 6.08 -0.57 -9.08
CA MET A 105 7.41 -0.02 -9.39
C MET A 105 7.48 0.50 -10.84
N GLN A 106 6.92 -0.23 -11.80
CA GLN A 106 6.80 0.26 -13.18
C GLN A 106 5.94 1.52 -13.28
N ALA A 107 4.82 1.58 -12.54
CA ALA A 107 3.97 2.76 -12.48
C ALA A 107 4.75 4.00 -11.99
N LYS A 108 5.64 3.82 -11.01
CA LYS A 108 6.50 4.89 -10.50
C LYS A 108 7.46 5.39 -11.57
N GLU A 109 8.15 4.49 -12.26
CA GLU A 109 9.09 4.85 -13.34
C GLU A 109 8.39 5.72 -14.39
N LEU A 110 7.17 5.34 -14.79
CA LEU A 110 6.36 6.09 -15.75
C LEU A 110 5.90 7.47 -15.24
N LEU A 111 5.55 7.59 -13.97
CA LEU A 111 4.98 8.82 -13.40
C LEU A 111 6.02 9.86 -12.97
N THR A 112 7.20 9.40 -12.56
CA THR A 112 8.18 10.24 -11.86
C THR A 112 9.43 10.52 -12.68
N GLN A 113 9.60 9.85 -13.84
CA GLN A 113 10.81 9.95 -14.65
C GLN A 113 12.09 9.79 -13.80
N ASP A 114 12.05 8.84 -12.87
CA ASP A 114 13.16 8.49 -11.98
C ASP A 114 13.42 9.43 -10.78
N GLN A 115 12.57 10.44 -10.56
CA GLN A 115 12.56 11.22 -9.31
C GLN A 115 11.90 10.38 -8.17
N ASN A 116 12.45 10.41 -6.95
CA ASN A 116 11.96 9.65 -5.77
C ASN A 116 12.28 8.14 -5.73
N LYS A 117 13.43 7.70 -6.28
CA LYS A 117 13.91 6.29 -6.15
C LYS A 117 13.77 5.70 -4.75
N CYS A 118 14.20 6.42 -3.72
CA CYS A 118 14.29 5.91 -2.36
C CYS A 118 12.94 5.82 -1.61
N ALA A 119 11.93 6.63 -1.95
CA ALA A 119 10.68 6.69 -1.17
C ALA A 119 9.77 5.45 -1.33
N VAL A 120 9.96 4.68 -2.41
CA VAL A 120 9.15 3.47 -2.71
C VAL A 120 9.92 2.19 -2.39
N THR A 121 11.26 2.24 -2.43
CA THR A 121 12.11 1.15 -1.95
C THR A 121 12.38 1.37 -0.47
N GLY A 122 11.50 0.83 0.40
CA GLY A 122 11.77 0.73 1.84
C GLY A 122 12.92 -0.24 2.13
N VAL A 123 14.12 0.06 1.65
CA VAL A 123 15.35 -0.68 1.93
C VAL A 123 16.17 0.16 2.90
N HIS A 124 16.03 -0.19 4.18
CA HIS A 124 17.18 -0.33 5.05
C HIS A 124 17.48 -1.82 5.19
#